data_AF-A0A6B2CLJ6-F1
#
_entry.id   AF-A0A6B2CLJ6-F1
#
_cell.length_a   1.000
_cell.length_b   1.000
_cell.length_c   1.000
_cell.angle_alpha   90.00
_cell.angle_beta   90.00
_cell.angle_gamma   90.00
#
_symmetry.space_group_name_H-M   'P 1'
#
loop_
_entity.id
_entity.type
_entity.pdbx_description
1 polymer ?
#
loop_
_entity_poly.entity_id
_entity_poly.type
_entity_poly.pdbx_seq_one_letter_code
_entity_poly.pdbx_strand_id
1 'polypeptide(L)'
;ADRFKLRPIVIGYDGQYYYAASEEAEIRAISPEARVWTLAPGGYFIASIKRGVVSWGRPVEQVEVFFPQRLFPRPINGDVVDAGGLGYREVNEEILRRVMRGDKVVRVVNVNGQRFIGVNLPRYGVRGVRVEIYGTPGNSLANLNNGVEFVVYGNVQDDVADTMHDGKVVVHGDARDVLGQAFQGGRIFVRGNAGNRVGVQMREYSNRRPYMVIGGRVDDYLGEYMAGGVIMVLGIDAYKLGKSVELTGSYIGSGMVGGRIYIRGRVDYSKVGLAPSSHEVKALVEALREEGYPEDTFNEWLSRVLQVSHVPRPTMDYRELTEDEVRELKPILLDYARELGIDEQVIDDLIGERYTVIKPGVRGIPTPVNYGFE
;
A
#
# COMPACT_ATOMS: atom_id res chain seq x y z
N ALA A 1 -1.88 9.13 25.65
CA ALA A 1 -1.04 8.23 24.85
C ALA A 1 -1.63 6.84 24.99
N ASP A 2 -2.14 6.29 23.89
CA ASP A 2 -2.90 5.04 23.85
C ASP A 2 -2.03 3.86 24.30
N ARG A 3 -2.43 3.18 25.39
CA ARG A 3 -1.68 2.09 26.04
C ARG A 3 -1.88 0.74 25.33
N PHE A 4 -2.75 0.68 24.32
CA PHE A 4 -3.07 -0.55 23.60
C PHE A 4 -2.99 -0.39 22.09
N LYS A 5 -1.91 0.23 21.59
CA LYS A 5 -1.51 0.02 20.20
C LYS A 5 -1.05 -1.43 20.03
N LEU A 6 -2.01 -2.36 19.95
CA LEU A 6 -1.78 -3.68 19.39
C LEU A 6 -1.33 -3.43 17.96
N ARG A 7 -0.05 -3.67 17.67
CA ARG A 7 0.44 -3.65 16.29
C ARG A 7 -0.36 -4.67 15.48
N PRO A 8 -0.57 -4.43 14.17
CA PRO A 8 -1.19 -5.44 13.31
C PRO A 8 -0.45 -6.76 13.46
N ILE A 9 -1.18 -7.82 13.82
CA ILE A 9 -0.61 -9.16 13.91
C ILE A 9 -0.50 -9.73 12.51
N VAL A 10 0.61 -10.42 12.25
CA VAL A 10 0.88 -11.12 11.00
C VAL A 10 0.78 -12.61 11.25
N ILE A 11 0.15 -13.35 10.33
CA ILE A 11 -0.06 -14.79 10.48
C ILE A 11 0.81 -15.54 9.48
N GLY A 12 1.44 -16.61 9.95
CA GLY A 12 2.24 -17.52 9.14
C GLY A 12 1.67 -18.93 9.17
N TYR A 13 1.88 -19.70 8.11
CA TYR A 13 1.59 -21.12 8.04
C TYR A 13 2.64 -21.85 7.19
N ASP A 14 3.19 -22.94 7.70
CA ASP A 14 4.24 -23.72 7.01
C ASP A 14 3.78 -25.12 6.59
N GLY A 15 2.49 -25.43 6.73
CA GLY A 15 1.96 -26.77 6.49
C GLY A 15 1.74 -27.59 7.76
N GLN A 16 2.35 -27.19 8.89
CA GLN A 16 2.26 -27.92 10.16
C GLN A 16 1.83 -27.00 11.31
N TYR A 17 2.40 -25.80 11.37
CA TYR A 17 2.18 -24.84 12.45
C TYR A 17 1.64 -23.52 11.93
N TYR A 18 0.81 -22.89 12.76
CA TYR A 18 0.43 -21.49 12.59
C TYR A 18 1.30 -20.61 13.48
N TYR A 19 1.75 -19.50 12.93
CA TYR A 19 2.57 -18.50 13.60
C TYR A 19 1.77 -17.21 13.71
N ALA A 20 1.92 -16.49 14.81
CA ALA A 20 1.39 -15.15 14.97
C ALA A 20 2.48 -14.28 15.58
N ALA A 21 2.80 -13.17 14.92
CA ALA A 21 3.88 -12.29 15.33
C ALA A 21 3.52 -10.83 15.08
N SER A 22 4.32 -9.91 15.62
CA SER A 22 4.17 -8.48 15.35
C SER A 22 4.87 -8.07 14.05
N GLU A 23 5.88 -8.84 13.64
CA GLU A 23 6.67 -8.60 12.44
C GLU A 23 6.88 -9.91 11.67
N GLU A 24 6.88 -9.82 10.34
CA GLU A 24 7.07 -11.00 9.49
C GLU A 24 8.45 -11.65 9.66
N ALA A 25 9.47 -10.84 9.95
CA ALA A 25 10.82 -11.33 10.19
C ALA A 25 10.90 -12.29 11.39
N GLU A 26 10.03 -12.13 12.39
CA GLU A 26 9.95 -13.01 13.55
C GLU A 26 9.44 -14.40 13.15
N ILE A 27 8.44 -14.45 12.26
CA ILE A 27 7.96 -15.72 11.69
C ILE A 27 9.06 -16.37 10.85
N ARG A 28 9.69 -15.60 9.96
CA ARG A 28 10.71 -16.12 9.04
C ARG A 28 11.99 -16.58 9.74
N ALA A 29 12.30 -16.03 10.92
CA ALA A 29 13.41 -16.50 11.75
C ALA A 29 13.21 -17.94 12.25
N ILE A 30 11.96 -18.38 12.41
CA ILE A 30 11.60 -19.73 12.89
C ILE A 30 11.21 -20.64 11.71
N SER A 31 10.46 -20.11 10.74
CA SER A 31 9.97 -20.82 9.57
C SER A 31 10.17 -19.97 8.31
N PRO A 32 11.35 -20.04 7.67
CA PRO A 32 11.74 -19.17 6.56
C PRO A 32 10.79 -19.20 5.36
N GLU A 33 10.22 -20.37 5.08
CA GLU A 33 9.37 -20.65 3.93
C GLU A 33 7.87 -20.56 4.26
N ALA A 34 7.51 -20.13 5.48
CA ALA A 34 6.12 -19.98 5.87
C ALA A 34 5.38 -19.04 4.90
N ARG A 35 4.18 -19.45 4.51
CA ARG A 35 3.22 -18.58 3.84
C ARG A 35 2.72 -17.55 4.86
N VAL A 36 2.83 -16.28 4.54
CA VAL A 36 2.46 -15.18 5.45
C VAL A 36 1.29 -14.38 4.87
N TRP A 37 0.33 -14.02 5.71
CA TRP A 37 -0.74 -13.07 5.37
C TRP A 37 -1.03 -12.10 6.52
N THR A 38 -1.74 -11.03 6.21
CA THR A 38 -2.16 -10.01 7.18
C THR A 38 -3.62 -10.21 7.56
N LEU A 39 -4.02 -9.77 8.76
CA LEU A 39 -5.43 -9.66 9.13
C LEU A 39 -6.05 -8.43 8.47
N ALA A 40 -7.35 -8.46 8.18
CA ALA A 40 -8.07 -7.23 7.81
C ALA A 40 -7.96 -6.19 8.94
N PRO A 41 -8.04 -4.88 8.65
CA PRO A 41 -8.14 -3.86 9.69
C PRO A 41 -9.29 -4.17 10.66
N GLY A 42 -8.99 -4.23 11.97
CA GLY A 42 -9.95 -4.63 13.01
C GLY A 42 -10.35 -6.12 13.00
N GLY A 43 -9.78 -6.92 12.10
CA GLY A 43 -10.04 -8.35 11.98
C GLY A 43 -9.40 -9.20 13.08
N TYR A 44 -9.87 -10.44 13.21
CA TYR A 44 -9.40 -11.40 14.20
C TYR A 44 -9.15 -12.78 13.57
N PHE A 45 -8.11 -13.46 14.05
CA PHE A 45 -7.80 -14.84 13.68
C PHE A 45 -8.25 -15.78 14.80
N ILE A 46 -8.97 -16.85 14.46
CA ILE A 46 -9.40 -17.87 15.42
C ILE A 46 -8.94 -19.22 14.91
N ALA A 47 -8.19 -19.93 15.73
CA ALA A 47 -7.81 -21.31 15.51
C ALA A 47 -8.20 -22.18 16.72
N SER A 48 -8.49 -23.45 16.45
CA SER A 48 -8.82 -24.46 17.44
C SER A 48 -7.96 -25.69 17.21
N ILE A 49 -7.38 -26.23 18.27
CA ILE A 49 -6.61 -27.49 18.21
C ILE A 49 -7.44 -28.62 17.56
N LYS A 50 -8.76 -28.65 17.79
CA LYS A 50 -9.65 -29.70 17.25
C LYS A 50 -10.19 -29.41 15.86
N ARG A 51 -10.33 -28.14 15.48
CA ARG A 51 -11.04 -27.72 14.25
C ARG A 51 -10.14 -27.03 13.21
N GLY A 52 -8.86 -26.84 13.50
CA GLY A 52 -7.98 -26.02 12.67
C GLY A 52 -8.37 -24.55 12.70
N VAL A 53 -8.16 -23.83 11.59
CA VAL A 53 -8.52 -22.41 11.49
C VAL A 53 -10.03 -22.26 11.32
N VAL A 54 -10.64 -21.55 12.27
CA VAL A 54 -12.08 -21.23 12.27
C VAL A 54 -12.33 -19.88 11.59
N SER A 55 -11.45 -18.89 11.84
CA SER A 55 -11.47 -17.60 11.16
C SER A 55 -10.06 -17.24 10.71
N TRP A 56 -9.91 -16.96 9.41
CA TRP A 56 -8.63 -16.62 8.79
C TRP A 56 -8.23 -15.16 8.97
N GLY A 57 -9.09 -14.34 9.59
CA GLY A 57 -8.90 -12.90 9.75
C GLY A 57 -9.16 -12.07 8.50
N ARG A 58 -9.44 -12.74 7.37
CA ARG A 58 -9.93 -12.20 6.10
C ARG A 58 -10.82 -13.27 5.43
N PRO A 59 -11.68 -12.90 4.46
CA PRO A 59 -12.35 -13.89 3.62
C PRO A 59 -11.35 -14.85 2.98
N VAL A 60 -11.65 -16.14 2.98
CA VAL A 60 -10.72 -17.19 2.54
C VAL A 60 -10.32 -16.99 1.08
N GLU A 61 -11.25 -16.54 0.25
CA GLU A 61 -11.01 -16.31 -1.17
C GLU A 61 -9.96 -15.21 -1.37
N GLN A 62 -9.96 -14.19 -0.49
CA GLN A 62 -8.92 -13.15 -0.52
C GLN A 62 -7.58 -13.68 -0.03
N VAL A 63 -7.56 -14.55 1.00
CA VAL A 63 -6.32 -15.18 1.48
C VAL A 63 -5.68 -16.01 0.37
N GLU A 64 -6.48 -16.83 -0.32
CA GLU A 64 -6.04 -17.68 -1.45
C GLU A 64 -5.56 -16.88 -2.66
N VAL A 65 -6.24 -15.79 -3.01
CA VAL A 65 -5.91 -14.99 -4.19
C VAL A 65 -4.70 -14.10 -3.95
N PHE A 66 -4.67 -13.42 -2.81
CA PHE A 66 -3.73 -12.32 -2.61
C PHE A 66 -2.49 -12.70 -1.83
N PHE A 67 -2.53 -13.79 -1.06
CA PHE A 67 -1.39 -14.25 -0.27
C PHE A 67 -0.94 -15.64 -0.73
N PRO A 68 -0.64 -15.88 -2.01
CA PRO A 68 -0.09 -17.15 -2.45
C PRO A 68 1.32 -17.34 -1.87
N GLN A 69 1.78 -18.58 -1.77
CA GLN A 69 3.20 -18.81 -1.53
C GLN A 69 3.98 -18.31 -2.74
N ARG A 70 4.80 -17.28 -2.54
CA ARG A 70 5.67 -16.73 -3.59
C ARG A 70 7.09 -17.23 -3.39
N LEU A 71 7.68 -17.70 -4.49
CA LEU A 71 9.09 -18.01 -4.56
C LEU A 71 9.82 -16.76 -5.05
N PHE A 72 10.86 -16.37 -4.33
CA PHE A 72 11.70 -15.26 -4.72
C PHE A 72 13.01 -15.77 -5.33
N PRO A 73 13.59 -15.04 -6.30
CA PRO A 73 14.91 -15.34 -6.80
C PRO A 73 15.92 -15.46 -5.65
N ARG A 74 16.75 -16.50 -5.70
CA ARG A 74 17.90 -16.61 -4.78
C ARG A 74 19.06 -15.79 -5.34
N PRO A 75 19.91 -15.21 -4.48
CA PRO A 75 21.09 -14.51 -4.93
C PRO A 75 21.99 -15.46 -5.73
N ILE A 76 22.53 -14.97 -6.84
CA ILE A 76 23.55 -15.69 -7.62
C ILE A 76 24.86 -15.62 -6.83
N ASN A 77 25.62 -16.73 -6.80
CA ASN A 77 26.96 -16.78 -6.19
C ASN A 77 27.80 -15.56 -6.61
N GLY A 78 28.41 -14.86 -5.64
CA GLY A 78 29.20 -13.67 -5.93
C GLY A 78 29.58 -12.85 -4.70
N ASP A 79 30.15 -11.68 -4.97
CA ASP A 79 30.52 -10.68 -3.97
C ASP A 79 29.26 -9.97 -3.42
N VAL A 80 28.89 -10.31 -2.18
CA VAL A 80 27.64 -9.88 -1.53
C VAL A 80 27.89 -9.31 -0.14
N VAL A 81 26.93 -8.54 0.36
CA VAL A 81 26.80 -8.15 1.76
C VAL A 81 25.91 -9.16 2.46
N ASP A 82 26.45 -9.95 3.38
CA ASP A 82 25.63 -10.82 4.24
C ASP A 82 25.10 -10.01 5.43
N ALA A 83 23.78 -9.85 5.51
CA ALA A 83 23.14 -9.16 6.63
C ALA A 83 22.93 -10.07 7.84
N GLY A 84 23.23 -11.37 7.73
CA GLY A 84 23.09 -12.34 8.82
C GLY A 84 23.88 -11.92 10.06
N GLY A 85 23.17 -11.74 11.18
CA GLY A 85 23.78 -11.31 12.45
C GLY A 85 24.18 -9.83 12.53
N LEU A 86 24.04 -9.06 11.44
CA LEU A 86 24.33 -7.63 11.42
C LEU A 86 23.12 -6.79 11.86
N GLY A 87 23.40 -5.74 12.62
CA GLY A 87 22.47 -4.66 12.87
C GLY A 87 22.29 -3.76 11.66
N TYR A 88 21.22 -2.96 11.65
CA TYR A 88 20.90 -2.13 10.50
C TYR A 88 21.96 -1.07 10.15
N ARG A 89 22.71 -0.57 11.13
CA ARG A 89 23.78 0.41 10.91
C ARG A 89 24.93 -0.23 10.15
N GLU A 90 25.32 -1.43 10.53
CA GLU A 90 26.40 -2.19 9.91
C GLU A 90 26.06 -2.52 8.45
N VAL A 91 24.81 -2.97 8.19
CA VAL A 91 24.33 -3.18 6.82
C VAL A 91 24.42 -1.90 5.98
N ASN A 92 23.99 -0.77 6.53
CA ASN A 92 24.05 0.53 5.85
C ASN A 92 25.47 1.02 5.57
N GLU A 93 26.40 0.78 6.51
CA GLU A 93 27.82 1.10 6.35
C GLU A 93 28.48 0.22 5.28
N GLU A 94 28.14 -1.07 5.24
CA GLU A 94 28.62 -1.97 4.20
C GLU A 94 28.10 -1.55 2.82
N ILE A 95 26.80 -1.30 2.66
CA ILE A 95 26.24 -0.82 1.39
C ILE A 95 26.97 0.45 0.95
N LEU A 96 27.15 1.42 1.86
CA LEU A 96 27.87 2.66 1.55
C LEU A 96 29.30 2.39 1.12
N ARG A 97 30.03 1.49 1.80
CA ARG A 97 31.42 1.14 1.44
C ARG A 97 31.51 0.58 0.03
N ARG A 98 30.60 -0.32 -0.34
CA ARG A 98 30.50 -0.90 -1.69
C ARG A 98 30.24 0.17 -2.74
N VAL A 99 29.31 1.07 -2.47
CA VAL A 99 29.02 2.21 -3.36
C VAL A 99 30.23 3.12 -3.52
N MET A 100 30.93 3.45 -2.43
CA MET A 100 32.11 4.32 -2.48
C MET A 100 33.30 3.68 -3.18
N ARG A 101 33.35 2.34 -3.26
CA ARG A 101 34.29 1.59 -4.09
C ARG A 101 33.98 1.70 -5.59
N GLY A 102 32.77 2.14 -5.96
CA GLY A 102 32.33 2.31 -7.34
C GLY A 102 31.29 1.29 -7.81
N ASP A 103 30.85 0.38 -6.93
CA ASP A 103 29.89 -0.66 -7.28
C ASP A 103 28.54 -0.02 -7.70
N LYS A 104 28.05 -0.39 -8.89
CA LYS A 104 26.75 0.09 -9.42
C LYS A 104 25.58 -0.76 -8.95
N VAL A 105 25.85 -2.00 -8.60
CA VAL A 105 24.87 -2.95 -8.04
C VAL A 105 25.45 -3.50 -6.75
N VAL A 106 24.75 -3.30 -5.64
CA VAL A 106 25.11 -3.85 -4.33
C VAL A 106 24.07 -4.88 -3.95
N ARG A 107 24.50 -6.11 -3.66
CA ARG A 107 23.61 -7.21 -3.28
C ARG A 107 23.70 -7.45 -1.78
N VAL A 108 22.56 -7.47 -1.11
CA VAL A 108 22.43 -7.70 0.32
C VAL A 108 21.60 -8.95 0.53
N VAL A 109 22.17 -9.97 1.15
CA VAL A 109 21.55 -11.29 1.34
C VAL A 109 21.22 -11.54 2.81
N ASN A 110 20.36 -12.52 3.07
CA ASN A 110 19.92 -12.91 4.41
C ASN A 110 19.30 -11.75 5.21
N VAL A 111 18.63 -10.82 4.52
CA VAL A 111 17.96 -9.70 5.18
C VAL A 111 16.72 -10.22 5.90
N ASN A 112 16.64 -9.97 7.20
CA ASN A 112 15.53 -10.42 8.03
C ASN A 112 15.30 -9.43 9.19
N GLY A 113 14.56 -8.35 8.90
CA GLY A 113 14.13 -7.37 9.90
C GLY A 113 15.06 -6.19 10.12
N GLN A 114 16.21 -6.08 9.44
CA GLN A 114 17.04 -4.87 9.52
C GLN A 114 16.26 -3.66 8.98
N ARG A 115 16.08 -2.65 9.83
CA ARG A 115 15.28 -1.45 9.57
C ARG A 115 16.11 -0.36 8.88
N PHE A 116 15.49 0.66 8.29
CA PHE A 116 16.19 1.84 7.78
C PHE A 116 17.29 1.55 6.74
N ILE A 117 17.21 0.43 6.01
CA ILE A 117 18.20 0.12 4.97
C ILE A 117 18.15 1.24 3.91
N GLY A 118 19.30 1.81 3.58
CA GLY A 118 19.46 2.88 2.59
C GLY A 118 19.36 4.31 3.11
N VAL A 119 18.94 4.54 4.36
CA VAL A 119 18.64 5.90 4.88
C VAL A 119 19.86 6.82 4.93
N ASN A 120 21.07 6.27 5.01
CA ASN A 120 22.31 7.03 5.05
C ASN A 120 22.75 7.53 3.65
N LEU A 121 22.37 6.84 2.57
CA LEU A 121 22.87 7.08 1.22
C LEU A 121 22.62 8.52 0.70
N PRO A 122 21.45 9.14 0.91
CA PRO A 122 21.19 10.52 0.46
C PRO A 122 22.16 11.54 1.06
N ARG A 123 22.56 11.37 2.34
CA ARG A 123 23.51 12.26 3.03
C ARG A 123 24.86 12.31 2.32
N TYR A 124 25.25 11.21 1.68
CA TYR A 124 26.50 11.11 0.93
C TYR A 124 26.33 11.39 -0.57
N GLY A 125 25.17 11.90 -1.00
CA GLY A 125 24.90 12.23 -2.40
C GLY A 125 24.86 11.01 -3.33
N VAL A 126 24.65 9.80 -2.80
CA VAL A 126 24.59 8.57 -3.59
C VAL A 126 23.34 8.56 -4.45
N ARG A 127 23.52 8.36 -5.76
CA ARG A 127 22.47 8.29 -6.78
C ARG A 127 22.87 7.32 -7.89
N GLY A 128 21.90 6.79 -8.63
CA GLY A 128 22.17 5.95 -9.81
C GLY A 128 22.85 4.62 -9.50
N VAL A 129 22.57 4.08 -8.31
CA VAL A 129 23.01 2.75 -7.85
C VAL A 129 21.77 1.90 -7.61
N ARG A 130 21.89 0.60 -7.87
CA ARG A 130 20.88 -0.40 -7.54
C ARG A 130 21.30 -1.21 -6.31
N VAL A 131 20.44 -1.30 -5.32
CA VAL A 131 20.60 -2.13 -4.12
C VAL A 131 19.59 -3.26 -4.19
N GLU A 132 20.08 -4.48 -4.44
CA GLU A 132 19.28 -5.70 -4.49
C GLU A 132 19.26 -6.36 -3.11
N ILE A 133 18.06 -6.57 -2.56
CA ILE A 133 17.83 -7.07 -1.21
C ILE A 133 17.15 -8.43 -1.33
N TYR A 134 17.80 -9.46 -0.79
CA TYR A 134 17.27 -10.82 -0.77
C TYR A 134 16.84 -11.16 0.67
N GLY A 135 15.52 -11.24 0.88
CA GLY A 135 14.91 -11.45 2.19
C GLY A 135 13.83 -10.43 2.52
N THR A 136 13.53 -10.26 3.81
CA THR A 136 12.48 -9.38 4.33
C THR A 136 13.10 -8.23 5.13
N PRO A 137 13.35 -7.06 4.52
CA PRO A 137 13.78 -5.87 5.26
C PRO A 137 12.74 -5.45 6.30
N GLY A 138 13.22 -4.93 7.42
CA GLY A 138 12.37 -4.34 8.45
C GLY A 138 11.81 -2.98 8.03
N ASN A 139 11.17 -2.31 8.98
CA ASN A 139 10.51 -1.02 8.75
C ASN A 139 11.45 0.04 8.17
N SER A 140 10.87 1.00 7.45
CA SER A 140 11.56 2.23 7.01
C SER A 140 12.66 2.01 5.96
N LEU A 141 12.57 0.93 5.16
CA LEU A 141 13.42 0.73 3.98
C LEU A 141 13.32 1.93 3.04
N ALA A 142 14.44 2.42 2.54
CA ALA A 142 14.52 3.47 1.53
C ALA A 142 13.88 4.82 1.93
N ASN A 143 13.72 5.09 3.23
CA ASN A 143 13.28 6.41 3.68
C ASN A 143 14.29 7.47 3.28
N LEU A 144 13.78 8.66 2.92
CA LEU A 144 14.54 9.81 2.41
C LEU A 144 15.26 9.54 1.08
N ASN A 145 14.98 8.42 0.40
CA ASN A 145 15.65 8.06 -0.84
C ASN A 145 15.54 9.19 -1.87
N ASN A 146 16.65 9.44 -2.55
CA ASN A 146 16.77 10.51 -3.52
C ASN A 146 17.67 10.05 -4.67
N GLY A 147 17.21 9.04 -5.41
CA GLY A 147 17.83 8.60 -6.67
C GLY A 147 18.52 7.23 -6.64
N VAL A 148 18.38 6.45 -5.56
CA VAL A 148 18.81 5.05 -5.50
C VAL A 148 17.65 4.14 -5.91
N GLU A 149 17.96 3.03 -6.56
CA GLU A 149 17.00 1.98 -6.84
C GLU A 149 17.13 0.85 -5.82
N PHE A 150 16.06 0.55 -5.08
CA PHE A 150 16.00 -0.58 -4.17
C PHE A 150 15.10 -1.66 -4.74
N VAL A 151 15.59 -2.88 -4.88
CA VAL A 151 14.81 -4.02 -5.37
C VAL A 151 14.83 -5.13 -4.35
N VAL A 152 13.65 -5.49 -3.85
CA VAL A 152 13.47 -6.48 -2.80
C VAL A 152 12.89 -7.76 -3.40
N TYR A 153 13.70 -8.81 -3.37
CA TYR A 153 13.31 -10.19 -3.66
C TYR A 153 12.71 -10.82 -2.40
N GLY A 154 11.54 -10.31 -2.01
CA GLY A 154 10.85 -10.67 -0.78
C GLY A 154 9.69 -9.71 -0.46
N ASN A 155 9.16 -9.84 0.74
CA ASN A 155 8.19 -8.89 1.31
C ASN A 155 8.92 -7.75 2.03
N VAL A 156 8.26 -6.62 2.24
CA VAL A 156 8.77 -5.51 3.04
C VAL A 156 7.83 -5.18 4.20
N GLN A 157 8.38 -4.73 5.33
CA GLN A 157 7.57 -4.33 6.48
C GLN A 157 7.03 -2.89 6.35
N ASP A 158 6.71 -2.23 7.46
CA ASP A 158 5.97 -0.96 7.45
C ASP A 158 6.85 0.22 7.02
N ASP A 159 6.19 1.32 6.62
CA ASP A 159 6.80 2.64 6.44
C ASP A 159 7.92 2.68 5.38
N VAL A 160 7.83 1.84 4.34
CA VAL A 160 8.82 1.85 3.25
C VAL A 160 8.69 3.13 2.42
N ALA A 161 9.83 3.74 2.10
CA ALA A 161 9.97 4.91 1.24
C ALA A 161 9.31 6.19 1.78
N ASP A 162 9.31 6.37 3.11
CA ASP A 162 8.87 7.64 3.71
C ASP A 162 9.71 8.80 3.17
N THR A 163 9.04 9.86 2.71
CA THR A 163 9.66 11.10 2.27
C THR A 163 10.68 10.86 1.13
N MET A 164 10.45 9.84 0.31
CA MET A 164 11.26 9.58 -0.88
C MET A 164 11.04 10.70 -1.92
N HIS A 165 12.14 11.28 -2.40
CA HIS A 165 12.15 12.44 -3.31
C HIS A 165 12.42 12.08 -4.77
N ASP A 166 13.14 10.96 -5.00
CA ASP A 166 13.49 10.43 -6.32
C ASP A 166 14.04 8.99 -6.18
N GLY A 167 14.18 8.28 -7.30
CA GLY A 167 14.65 6.90 -7.37
C GLY A 167 13.54 5.89 -7.61
N LYS A 168 13.79 4.62 -7.30
CA LYS A 168 12.81 3.54 -7.47
C LYS A 168 12.83 2.57 -6.30
N VAL A 169 11.67 2.08 -5.86
CA VAL A 169 11.54 0.94 -4.96
C VAL A 169 10.69 -0.11 -5.63
N VAL A 170 11.22 -1.32 -5.76
CA VAL A 170 10.55 -2.48 -6.37
C VAL A 170 10.45 -3.59 -5.33
N VAL A 171 9.25 -4.10 -5.10
CA VAL A 171 8.97 -5.17 -4.14
C VAL A 171 8.35 -6.34 -4.89
N HIS A 172 9.07 -7.46 -4.96
CA HIS A 172 8.58 -8.69 -5.62
C HIS A 172 7.51 -9.41 -4.79
N GLY A 173 7.39 -9.10 -3.50
CA GLY A 173 6.40 -9.62 -2.59
C GLY A 173 5.29 -8.63 -2.25
N ASP A 174 4.88 -8.66 -0.98
CA ASP A 174 3.91 -7.76 -0.36
C ASP A 174 4.62 -6.64 0.42
N ALA A 175 3.99 -5.48 0.50
CA ALA A 175 4.33 -4.39 1.40
C ALA A 175 3.33 -4.32 2.56
N ARG A 176 3.75 -3.80 3.71
CA ARG A 176 2.86 -3.61 4.86
C ARG A 176 2.35 -2.18 4.95
N ASP A 177 2.05 -1.71 6.15
CA ASP A 177 1.33 -0.47 6.37
C ASP A 177 2.23 0.73 6.05
N VAL A 178 1.60 1.84 5.68
CA VAL A 178 2.26 3.15 5.54
C VAL A 178 3.30 3.18 4.40
N LEU A 179 3.15 2.32 3.38
CA LEU A 179 3.98 2.36 2.18
C LEU A 179 3.92 3.74 1.50
N GLY A 180 5.06 4.38 1.29
CA GLY A 180 5.19 5.66 0.60
C GLY A 180 4.60 6.83 1.37
N GLN A 181 4.74 6.86 2.69
CA GLN A 181 4.40 8.03 3.49
C GLN A 181 5.12 9.27 2.96
N ALA A 182 4.39 10.38 2.83
CA ALA A 182 4.93 11.64 2.33
C ALA A 182 5.77 11.52 1.04
N PHE A 183 5.51 10.53 0.18
CA PHE A 183 6.24 10.26 -1.05
C PHE A 183 6.11 11.42 -2.05
N GLN A 184 7.24 11.92 -2.56
CA GLN A 184 7.33 13.21 -3.29
C GLN A 184 7.81 13.09 -4.73
N GLY A 185 8.48 12.00 -5.09
CA GLY A 185 8.97 11.78 -6.44
C GLY A 185 9.67 10.44 -6.61
N GLY A 186 9.71 9.94 -7.85
CA GLY A 186 10.22 8.61 -8.17
C GLY A 186 9.10 7.60 -8.40
N ARG A 187 9.41 6.30 -8.27
CA ARG A 187 8.48 5.19 -8.53
C ARG A 187 8.50 4.14 -7.41
N ILE A 188 7.33 3.68 -7.00
CA ILE A 188 7.17 2.55 -6.07
C ILE A 188 6.33 1.47 -6.75
N PHE A 189 6.88 0.28 -6.88
CA PHE A 189 6.26 -0.86 -7.55
C PHE A 189 6.17 -2.03 -6.57
N VAL A 190 4.96 -2.56 -6.36
CA VAL A 190 4.72 -3.72 -5.50
C VAL A 190 4.01 -4.79 -6.30
N ARG A 191 4.57 -5.99 -6.38
CA ARG A 191 3.98 -7.13 -7.12
C ARG A 191 2.69 -7.63 -6.48
N GLY A 192 2.67 -7.64 -5.15
CA GLY A 192 1.55 -8.11 -4.34
C GLY A 192 0.79 -7.00 -3.65
N ASN A 193 0.42 -7.28 -2.41
CA ASN A 193 -0.45 -6.41 -1.62
C ASN A 193 0.32 -5.28 -0.96
N ALA A 194 -0.40 -4.23 -0.55
CA ALA A 194 0.10 -3.25 0.39
C ALA A 194 -0.90 -3.11 1.56
N GLY A 195 -0.43 -2.64 2.72
CA GLY A 195 -1.25 -2.57 3.94
C GLY A 195 -2.17 -1.35 4.02
N ASN A 196 -2.38 -0.85 5.23
CA ASN A 196 -3.14 0.36 5.52
C ASN A 196 -2.34 1.63 5.15
N ARG A 197 -3.05 2.74 4.92
CA ARG A 197 -2.46 4.09 4.76
C ARG A 197 -1.39 4.20 3.67
N VAL A 198 -1.52 3.39 2.63
CA VAL A 198 -0.65 3.44 1.46
C VAL A 198 -0.75 4.82 0.81
N GLY A 199 0.39 5.48 0.61
CA GLY A 199 0.45 6.82 0.02
C GLY A 199 -0.06 7.95 0.92
N VAL A 200 -0.10 7.76 2.24
CA VAL A 200 -0.51 8.82 3.17
C VAL A 200 0.39 10.05 3.03
N GLN A 201 -0.21 11.24 2.88
CA GLN A 201 0.48 12.51 2.62
C GLN A 201 1.37 12.56 1.37
N MET A 202 1.21 11.62 0.43
CA MET A 202 1.88 11.62 -0.88
C MET A 202 1.59 12.94 -1.59
N ARG A 203 2.61 13.54 -2.19
CA ARG A 203 2.54 14.92 -2.68
C ARG A 203 3.40 15.13 -3.91
N GLU A 204 3.01 16.08 -4.74
CA GLU A 204 3.70 16.41 -5.98
C GLU A 204 4.25 17.83 -5.88
N TYR A 205 5.48 18.05 -6.34
CA TYR A 205 6.10 19.37 -6.35
C TYR A 205 6.69 19.69 -7.72
N SER A 206 6.22 20.78 -8.33
CA SER A 206 6.70 21.27 -9.62
C SER A 206 6.68 20.14 -10.66
N ASN A 207 7.83 19.81 -11.26
CA ASN A 207 7.96 18.80 -12.31
C ASN A 207 8.18 17.37 -11.78
N ARG A 208 8.07 17.15 -10.46
CA ARG A 208 8.29 15.84 -9.83
C ARG A 208 6.97 15.22 -9.42
N ARG A 209 6.50 14.28 -10.23
CA ARG A 209 5.29 13.49 -9.97
C ARG A 209 5.67 12.10 -9.45
N PRO A 210 5.26 11.73 -8.23
CA PRO A 210 5.44 10.37 -7.73
C PRO A 210 4.40 9.42 -8.34
N TYR A 211 4.84 8.21 -8.70
CA TYR A 211 3.99 7.14 -9.22
C TYR A 211 4.10 5.89 -8.34
N MET A 212 2.96 5.32 -7.98
CA MET A 212 2.88 4.09 -7.19
C MET A 212 1.97 3.07 -7.88
N VAL A 213 2.46 1.84 -8.06
CA VAL A 213 1.70 0.75 -8.70
C VAL A 213 1.70 -0.47 -7.77
N ILE A 214 0.51 -0.91 -7.38
CA ILE A 214 0.25 -2.06 -6.52
C ILE A 214 -0.42 -3.16 -7.35
N GLY A 215 0.26 -4.30 -7.46
CA GLY A 215 -0.20 -5.45 -8.24
C GLY A 215 -1.30 -6.26 -7.55
N GLY A 216 -1.38 -6.25 -6.23
CA GLY A 216 -2.39 -6.94 -5.44
C GLY A 216 -3.52 -6.01 -5.02
N ARG A 217 -3.87 -6.09 -3.73
CA ARG A 217 -4.85 -5.24 -3.07
C ARG A 217 -4.21 -4.31 -2.04
N VAL A 218 -4.99 -3.35 -1.53
CA VAL A 218 -4.64 -2.51 -0.39
C VAL A 218 -5.70 -2.58 0.72
N ASP A 219 -5.37 -2.13 1.92
CA ASP A 219 -6.31 -2.00 3.03
C ASP A 219 -6.88 -0.57 3.13
N ASP A 220 -7.23 -0.13 4.35
CA ASP A 220 -7.95 1.12 4.58
C ASP A 220 -7.03 2.34 4.39
N TYR A 221 -7.66 3.50 4.17
CA TYR A 221 -6.99 4.80 4.12
C TYR A 221 -5.99 4.97 2.96
N LEU A 222 -6.19 4.28 1.84
CA LEU A 222 -5.41 4.50 0.61
C LEU A 222 -5.44 5.99 0.22
N GLY A 223 -4.27 6.62 0.10
CA GLY A 223 -4.15 8.02 -0.31
C GLY A 223 -4.69 9.04 0.70
N GLU A 224 -4.73 8.72 1.99
CA GLU A 224 -5.11 9.66 3.05
C GLU A 224 -4.22 10.93 2.99
N TYR A 225 -4.84 12.12 2.98
CA TYR A 225 -4.16 13.42 2.85
C TYR A 225 -3.28 13.56 1.60
N MET A 226 -3.56 12.82 0.53
CA MET A 226 -2.81 12.92 -0.73
C MET A 226 -2.97 14.32 -1.36
N ALA A 227 -1.84 14.94 -1.68
CA ALA A 227 -1.73 16.28 -2.25
C ALA A 227 -1.14 16.29 -3.67
N GLY A 228 -0.92 15.13 -4.28
CA GLY A 228 -0.38 15.01 -5.63
C GLY A 228 0.14 13.60 -5.95
N GLY A 229 0.49 13.37 -7.22
CA GLY A 229 0.97 12.06 -7.69
C GLY A 229 -0.12 11.13 -8.21
N VAL A 230 0.27 9.88 -8.48
CA VAL A 230 -0.60 8.85 -9.07
C VAL A 230 -0.42 7.52 -8.34
N ILE A 231 -1.53 6.91 -7.91
CA ILE A 231 -1.55 5.55 -7.34
C ILE A 231 -2.43 4.65 -8.21
N MET A 232 -1.97 3.43 -8.47
CA MET A 232 -2.74 2.40 -9.17
C MET A 232 -2.82 1.10 -8.39
N VAL A 233 -4.01 0.51 -8.30
CA VAL A 233 -4.26 -0.80 -7.67
C VAL A 233 -4.86 -1.74 -8.72
N LEU A 234 -4.12 -2.80 -9.05
CA LEU A 234 -4.36 -3.59 -10.26
C LEU A 234 -5.02 -4.95 -9.99
N GLY A 235 -4.77 -5.59 -8.84
CA GLY A 235 -5.28 -6.93 -8.56
C GLY A 235 -4.96 -7.96 -9.66
N ILE A 236 -3.70 -8.04 -10.10
CA ILE A 236 -3.19 -8.87 -11.20
C ILE A 236 -3.44 -10.34 -10.96
N ASP A 237 -3.22 -10.83 -9.73
CA ASP A 237 -3.44 -12.25 -9.42
C ASP A 237 -4.94 -12.59 -9.51
N ALA A 238 -5.81 -11.69 -9.06
CA ALA A 238 -7.25 -11.82 -9.22
C ALA A 238 -7.68 -11.80 -10.70
N TYR A 239 -7.11 -10.89 -11.50
CA TYR A 239 -7.34 -10.79 -12.94
C TYR A 239 -6.98 -12.10 -13.65
N LYS A 240 -5.75 -12.61 -13.43
CA LYS A 240 -5.27 -13.85 -14.04
C LYS A 240 -6.11 -15.08 -13.66
N LEU A 241 -6.69 -15.07 -12.46
CA LEU A 241 -7.58 -16.13 -11.98
C LEU A 241 -9.04 -15.95 -12.41
N GLY A 242 -9.39 -14.85 -13.10
CA GLY A 242 -10.78 -14.52 -13.45
C GLY A 242 -11.68 -14.30 -12.23
N LYS A 243 -11.10 -13.93 -11.08
CA LYS A 243 -11.82 -13.74 -9.82
C LYS A 243 -12.18 -12.28 -9.62
N SER A 244 -13.46 -12.03 -9.34
CA SER A 244 -13.95 -10.72 -8.90
C SER A 244 -13.82 -10.64 -7.38
N VAL A 245 -12.88 -9.83 -6.90
CA VAL A 245 -12.59 -9.63 -5.49
C VAL A 245 -12.31 -8.16 -5.22
N GLU A 246 -12.55 -7.76 -3.99
CA GLU A 246 -12.28 -6.41 -3.53
C GLU A 246 -10.77 -6.11 -3.50
N LEU A 247 -10.38 -4.98 -4.10
CA LEU A 247 -8.98 -4.56 -4.21
C LEU A 247 -8.55 -3.52 -3.18
N THR A 248 -9.48 -2.95 -2.41
CA THR A 248 -9.20 -1.85 -1.48
C THR A 248 -10.03 -1.97 -0.23
N GLY A 249 -9.56 -1.43 0.90
CA GLY A 249 -10.39 -1.20 2.08
C GLY A 249 -11.27 0.05 1.97
N SER A 250 -11.56 0.65 3.12
CA SER A 250 -12.40 1.84 3.30
C SER A 250 -11.59 3.15 3.38
N TYR A 251 -12.30 4.28 3.39
CA TYR A 251 -11.75 5.64 3.60
C TYR A 251 -10.73 6.12 2.57
N ILE A 252 -10.88 5.68 1.32
CA ILE A 252 -9.97 5.97 0.20
C ILE A 252 -9.96 7.48 -0.08
N GLY A 253 -8.78 8.09 -0.15
CA GLY A 253 -8.61 9.51 -0.46
C GLY A 253 -9.11 10.45 0.63
N SER A 254 -9.26 9.99 1.87
CA SER A 254 -9.71 10.85 2.97
C SER A 254 -8.79 12.05 3.16
N GLY A 255 -9.33 13.27 3.05
CA GLY A 255 -8.53 14.50 3.09
C GLY A 255 -7.66 14.76 1.85
N MET A 256 -7.90 14.06 0.74
CA MET A 256 -7.19 14.25 -0.53
C MET A 256 -7.48 15.63 -1.13
N VAL A 257 -6.42 16.38 -1.43
CA VAL A 257 -6.46 17.71 -2.05
C VAL A 257 -5.77 17.76 -3.42
N GLY A 258 -5.04 16.70 -3.81
CA GLY A 258 -4.35 16.60 -5.10
C GLY A 258 -4.10 15.15 -5.51
N GLY A 259 -3.77 14.94 -6.79
CA GLY A 259 -3.39 13.62 -7.34
C GLY A 259 -4.54 12.83 -7.96
N ARG A 260 -4.27 11.57 -8.32
CA ARG A 260 -5.22 10.62 -8.92
C ARG A 260 -5.00 9.21 -8.40
N ILE A 261 -6.08 8.50 -8.07
CA ILE A 261 -6.03 7.09 -7.67
C ILE A 261 -6.87 6.30 -8.68
N TYR A 262 -6.30 5.23 -9.23
CA TYR A 262 -6.94 4.31 -10.16
C TYR A 262 -7.05 2.93 -9.51
N ILE A 263 -8.26 2.40 -9.40
CA ILE A 263 -8.52 1.06 -8.86
C ILE A 263 -9.20 0.26 -9.96
N ARG A 264 -8.62 -0.89 -10.35
CA ARG A 264 -9.26 -1.74 -11.37
C ARG A 264 -10.59 -2.28 -10.85
N GLY A 265 -11.64 -2.18 -11.66
CA GLY A 265 -12.98 -2.59 -11.28
C GLY A 265 -13.74 -1.51 -10.49
N ARG A 266 -14.96 -1.84 -10.09
CA ARG A 266 -15.88 -0.90 -9.44
C ARG A 266 -15.67 -0.89 -7.93
N VAL A 267 -15.54 0.30 -7.35
CA VAL A 267 -15.50 0.52 -5.90
C VAL A 267 -16.84 1.06 -5.41
N ASP A 268 -17.26 0.60 -4.24
CA ASP A 268 -18.45 1.12 -3.56
C ASP A 268 -18.20 2.57 -3.11
N TYR A 269 -19.13 3.46 -3.43
CA TYR A 269 -19.01 4.88 -3.11
C TYR A 269 -18.87 5.15 -1.61
N SER A 270 -19.46 4.32 -0.73
CA SER A 270 -19.33 4.41 0.72
C SER A 270 -17.89 4.33 1.23
N LYS A 271 -16.98 3.75 0.44
CA LYS A 271 -15.56 3.56 0.81
C LYS A 271 -14.68 4.76 0.48
N VAL A 272 -15.17 5.75 -0.26
CA VAL A 272 -14.37 6.90 -0.69
C VAL A 272 -14.57 8.08 0.26
N GLY A 273 -13.48 8.58 0.84
CA GLY A 273 -13.45 9.65 1.82
C GLY A 273 -13.93 9.25 3.21
N LEU A 274 -13.70 10.13 4.19
CA LEU A 274 -14.34 10.08 5.49
C LEU A 274 -15.75 10.65 5.34
N ALA A 275 -16.71 9.77 5.05
CA ALA A 275 -18.11 10.08 5.35
C ALA A 275 -18.39 9.65 6.80
N PRO A 276 -19.13 10.42 7.62
CA PRO A 276 -19.77 9.82 8.78
C PRO A 276 -20.62 8.65 8.28
N SER A 277 -20.51 7.48 8.92
CA SER A 277 -21.22 6.30 8.43
C SER A 277 -22.73 6.56 8.44
N SER A 278 -23.48 5.93 7.52
CA SER A 278 -24.95 6.07 7.49
C SER A 278 -25.59 5.68 8.83
N HIS A 279 -24.99 4.74 9.56
CA HIS A 279 -25.39 4.36 10.91
C HIS A 279 -25.11 5.45 11.94
N GLU A 280 -23.94 6.09 11.92
CA GLU A 280 -23.62 7.19 12.83
C GLU A 280 -24.49 8.43 12.55
N VAL A 281 -24.71 8.73 11.27
CA VAL A 281 -25.64 9.80 10.87
C VAL A 281 -27.06 9.45 11.34
N LYS A 282 -27.53 8.21 11.11
CA LYS A 282 -28.87 7.78 11.52
C LYS A 282 -29.05 7.73 13.03
N ALA A 283 -28.08 7.20 13.78
CA ALA A 283 -28.10 7.16 15.24
C ALA A 283 -28.06 8.57 15.84
N LEU A 284 -27.27 9.49 15.24
CA LEU A 284 -27.31 10.90 15.59
C LEU A 284 -28.68 11.52 15.29
N VAL A 285 -29.27 11.23 14.14
CA VAL A 285 -30.61 11.71 13.75
C VAL A 285 -31.69 11.22 14.72
N GLU A 286 -31.65 9.93 15.09
CA GLU A 286 -32.59 9.32 16.04
C GLU A 286 -32.42 9.93 17.44
N ALA A 287 -31.19 10.05 17.95
CA ALA A 287 -30.91 10.65 19.25
C ALA A 287 -31.34 12.13 19.32
N LEU A 288 -31.12 12.92 18.27
CA LEU A 288 -31.51 14.33 18.23
C LEU A 288 -33.04 14.52 18.20
N ARG A 289 -33.79 13.60 17.57
CA ARG A 289 -35.26 13.61 17.59
C ARG A 289 -35.82 13.27 18.96
N GLU A 290 -35.19 12.33 19.67
CA GLU A 290 -35.57 11.95 21.04
C GLU A 290 -35.38 13.10 22.04
N GLU A 291 -34.36 13.94 21.84
CA GLU A 291 -34.08 15.13 22.67
C GLU A 291 -34.98 16.35 22.35
N GLY A 292 -35.90 16.24 21.38
CA GLY A 292 -36.92 17.27 21.12
C GLY A 292 -36.43 18.49 20.33
N TYR A 293 -35.33 18.37 19.58
CA TYR A 293 -34.85 19.47 18.74
C TYR A 293 -35.79 19.76 17.54
N PRO A 294 -36.05 21.05 17.21
CA PRO A 294 -36.85 21.42 16.05
C PRO A 294 -36.21 20.98 14.71
N GLU A 295 -37.05 20.54 13.76
CA GLU A 295 -36.65 20.02 12.44
C GLU A 295 -35.85 21.03 11.58
N ASP A 296 -36.10 22.33 11.76
CA ASP A 296 -35.39 23.41 11.06
C ASP A 296 -33.95 23.61 11.58
N THR A 297 -33.75 23.55 12.90
CA THR A 297 -32.40 23.59 13.52
C THR A 297 -31.59 22.36 13.11
N PHE A 298 -32.26 21.23 12.91
CA PHE A 298 -31.68 19.98 12.46
C PHE A 298 -31.13 20.06 11.02
N ASN A 299 -31.90 20.59 10.06
CA ASN A 299 -31.44 20.75 8.68
C ASN A 299 -30.22 21.69 8.58
N GLU A 300 -30.17 22.72 9.44
CA GLU A 300 -29.02 23.60 9.56
C GLU A 300 -27.77 22.88 10.09
N TRP A 301 -27.90 22.08 11.15
CA TRP A 301 -26.78 21.35 11.76
C TRP A 301 -26.27 20.21 10.88
N LEU A 302 -27.16 19.45 10.23
CA LEU A 302 -26.78 18.43 9.26
C LEU A 302 -26.01 19.06 8.08
N SER A 303 -26.51 20.18 7.57
CA SER A 303 -25.81 20.99 6.57
C SER A 303 -24.43 21.43 7.07
N ARG A 304 -24.31 21.88 8.32
CA ARG A 304 -23.01 22.24 8.92
C ARG A 304 -22.08 21.04 9.08
N VAL A 305 -22.51 19.91 9.62
CA VAL A 305 -21.67 18.71 9.77
C VAL A 305 -21.15 18.22 8.42
N LEU A 306 -21.99 18.27 7.38
CA LEU A 306 -21.61 17.97 6.00
C LEU A 306 -20.71 19.06 5.37
N GLN A 307 -20.75 20.30 5.88
CA GLN A 307 -19.91 21.43 5.44
C GLN A 307 -18.60 21.61 6.24
N VAL A 308 -18.49 21.05 7.45
CA VAL A 308 -17.34 21.27 8.37
C VAL A 308 -16.06 20.57 7.90
N SER A 309 -16.15 19.65 6.94
CA SER A 309 -14.97 19.18 6.22
C SER A 309 -14.44 20.28 5.29
N HIS A 310 -13.46 21.07 5.77
CA HIS A 310 -12.74 22.09 4.98
C HIS A 310 -12.09 21.54 3.68
N VAL A 311 -12.00 20.21 3.56
CA VAL A 311 -11.62 19.45 2.37
C VAL A 311 -12.85 18.71 1.84
N PRO A 312 -13.31 19.00 0.61
CA PRO A 312 -14.44 18.30 0.01
C PRO A 312 -14.16 16.80 -0.16
N ARG A 313 -15.21 15.97 -0.08
CA ARG A 313 -15.11 14.52 -0.31
C ARG A 313 -14.55 14.24 -1.72
N PRO A 314 -13.66 13.24 -1.88
CA PRO A 314 -13.14 12.90 -3.20
C PRO A 314 -14.27 12.53 -4.18
N THR A 315 -14.05 12.88 -5.44
CA THR A 315 -14.91 12.49 -6.54
C THR A 315 -14.52 11.10 -7.04
N MET A 316 -15.50 10.36 -7.56
CA MET A 316 -15.31 8.99 -8.03
C MET A 316 -16.07 8.80 -9.35
N ASP A 317 -15.40 8.21 -10.34
CA ASP A 317 -15.99 7.86 -11.64
C ASP A 317 -15.56 6.44 -12.03
N TYR A 318 -16.45 5.64 -12.63
CA TYR A 318 -16.15 4.27 -13.06
C TYR A 318 -16.21 4.16 -14.59
N ARG A 319 -15.04 4.15 -15.23
CA ARG A 319 -14.89 4.29 -16.68
C ARG A 319 -13.59 3.66 -17.19
N GLU A 320 -13.45 3.60 -18.50
CA GLU A 320 -12.17 3.31 -19.15
C GLU A 320 -11.20 4.49 -18.97
N LEU A 321 -9.90 4.22 -19.08
CA LEU A 321 -8.87 5.25 -19.09
C LEU A 321 -9.01 6.12 -20.35
N THR A 322 -8.79 7.42 -20.22
CA THR A 322 -8.74 8.30 -21.40
C THR A 322 -7.45 8.09 -22.19
N GLU A 323 -7.39 8.53 -23.45
CA GLU A 323 -6.17 8.44 -24.26
C GLU A 323 -4.95 9.12 -23.60
N ASP A 324 -5.16 10.25 -22.93
CA ASP A 324 -4.11 10.96 -22.20
C ASP A 324 -3.65 10.20 -20.96
N GLU A 325 -4.59 9.59 -20.23
CA GLU A 325 -4.27 8.72 -19.08
C GLU A 325 -3.51 7.47 -19.55
N VAL A 326 -3.90 6.85 -20.67
CA VAL A 326 -3.15 5.73 -21.26
C VAL A 326 -1.74 6.16 -21.64
N ARG A 327 -1.59 7.32 -22.30
CA ARG A 327 -0.28 7.86 -22.71
C ARG A 327 0.65 8.12 -21.52
N GLU A 328 0.09 8.58 -20.40
CA GLU A 328 0.83 8.79 -19.15
C GLU A 328 1.18 7.48 -18.45
N LEU A 329 0.21 6.56 -18.30
CA LEU A 329 0.31 5.39 -17.43
C LEU A 329 1.02 4.21 -18.11
N LYS A 330 0.87 4.03 -19.43
CA LYS A 330 1.44 2.88 -20.14
C LYS A 330 2.96 2.76 -19.95
N PRO A 331 3.78 3.81 -20.10
CA PRO A 331 5.23 3.70 -19.87
C PRO A 331 5.58 3.32 -18.41
N ILE A 332 4.76 3.76 -17.44
CA ILE A 332 4.95 3.44 -16.02
C ILE A 332 4.61 1.98 -15.75
N LEU A 333 3.51 1.49 -16.34
CA LEU A 333 3.10 0.09 -16.25
C LEU A 333 4.07 -0.87 -16.93
N LEU A 334 4.64 -0.49 -18.07
CA LEU A 334 5.67 -1.29 -18.75
C LEU A 334 6.97 -1.35 -17.92
N ASP A 335 7.36 -0.25 -17.26
CA ASP A 335 8.48 -0.28 -16.30
C ASP A 335 8.17 -1.19 -15.10
N TYR A 336 6.97 -1.08 -14.54
CA TYR A 336 6.48 -1.98 -13.49
C TYR A 336 6.53 -3.45 -13.91
N ALA A 337 6.08 -3.76 -15.13
CA ALA A 337 6.08 -5.12 -15.66
C ALA A 337 7.49 -5.67 -15.84
N ARG A 338 8.39 -4.88 -16.43
CA ARG A 338 9.79 -5.25 -16.62
C ARG A 338 10.50 -5.54 -15.30
N GLU A 339 10.37 -4.66 -14.31
CA GLU A 339 11.04 -4.85 -13.01
C GLU A 339 10.55 -6.10 -12.27
N LEU A 340 9.28 -6.46 -12.46
CA LEU A 340 8.65 -7.59 -11.75
C LEU A 340 8.52 -8.87 -12.59
N GLY A 341 9.04 -8.88 -13.82
CA GLY A 341 8.95 -10.02 -14.73
C GLY A 341 7.51 -10.39 -15.09
N ILE A 342 6.64 -9.40 -15.25
CA ILE A 342 5.25 -9.58 -15.70
C ILE A 342 5.22 -9.44 -17.22
N ASP A 343 4.48 -10.33 -17.88
CA ASP A 343 4.26 -10.28 -19.32
C ASP A 343 3.62 -8.94 -19.74
N GLU A 344 4.19 -8.28 -20.76
CA GLU A 344 3.68 -7.01 -21.29
C GLU A 344 2.25 -7.14 -21.83
N GLN A 345 1.85 -8.33 -22.31
CA GLN A 345 0.46 -8.56 -22.73
C GLN A 345 -0.53 -8.34 -21.59
N VAL A 346 -0.15 -8.68 -20.34
CA VAL A 346 -1.00 -8.42 -19.16
C VAL A 346 -1.18 -6.91 -18.97
N ILE A 347 -0.17 -6.09 -19.30
CA ILE A 347 -0.29 -4.63 -19.22
C ILE A 347 -1.24 -4.10 -20.28
N ASP A 348 -1.15 -4.59 -21.51
CA ASP A 348 -2.05 -4.18 -22.58
C ASP A 348 -3.50 -4.53 -22.25
N ASP A 349 -3.75 -5.72 -21.70
CA ASP A 349 -5.07 -6.11 -21.22
C ASP A 349 -5.57 -5.18 -20.10
N LEU A 350 -4.73 -4.93 -19.09
CA LEU A 350 -5.10 -4.07 -17.95
C LEU A 350 -5.39 -2.63 -18.38
N ILE A 351 -4.75 -2.11 -19.43
CA ILE A 351 -5.05 -0.77 -19.96
C ILE A 351 -6.47 -0.71 -20.54
N GLY A 352 -6.96 -1.80 -21.12
CA GLY A 352 -8.33 -1.91 -21.65
C GLY A 352 -9.41 -2.13 -20.58
N GLU A 353 -9.03 -2.39 -19.33
CA GLU A 353 -9.97 -2.57 -18.23
C GLU A 353 -10.64 -1.25 -17.81
N ARG A 354 -11.75 -1.39 -17.06
CA ARG A 354 -12.41 -0.25 -16.42
C ARG A 354 -11.86 -0.02 -15.02
N TYR A 355 -11.74 1.27 -14.68
CA TYR A 355 -11.20 1.72 -13.41
C TYR A 355 -12.20 2.60 -12.69
N THR A 356 -12.27 2.43 -11.37
CA THR A 356 -12.73 3.51 -10.51
C THR A 356 -11.59 4.52 -10.37
N VAL A 357 -11.82 5.72 -10.89
CA VAL A 357 -10.90 6.86 -10.86
C VAL A 357 -11.34 7.83 -9.78
N ILE A 358 -10.47 8.04 -8.79
CA ILE A 358 -10.71 8.93 -7.65
C ILE A 358 -9.84 10.18 -7.78
N LYS A 359 -10.46 11.34 -7.62
CA LYS A 359 -9.84 12.67 -7.73
C LYS A 359 -10.23 13.55 -6.53
N PRO A 360 -9.48 14.61 -6.22
CA PRO A 360 -9.83 15.53 -5.14
C PRO A 360 -11.24 16.08 -5.32
N GLY A 361 -11.92 16.35 -4.22
CA GLY A 361 -13.23 16.97 -4.25
C GLY A 361 -13.15 18.44 -4.68
N VAL A 362 -14.17 18.94 -5.36
CA VAL A 362 -14.26 20.35 -5.81
C VAL A 362 -15.08 21.15 -4.80
N ARG A 363 -14.57 22.30 -4.34
CA ARG A 363 -15.32 23.20 -3.46
C ARG A 363 -16.56 23.76 -4.17
N GLY A 364 -17.71 23.74 -3.50
CA GLY A 364 -18.95 24.35 -3.98
C GLY A 364 -19.77 23.48 -4.93
N ILE A 365 -19.29 22.30 -5.32
CA ILE A 365 -20.10 21.28 -6.01
C ILE A 365 -20.52 20.27 -4.94
N PRO A 366 -21.81 20.19 -4.56
CA PRO A 366 -22.28 19.11 -3.70
C PRO A 366 -21.91 17.80 -4.37
N THR A 367 -21.13 16.96 -3.69
CA THR A 367 -20.95 15.59 -4.17
C THR A 367 -22.35 14.97 -4.16
N PRO A 368 -22.86 14.43 -5.28
CA PRO A 368 -24.19 13.84 -5.30
C PRO A 368 -24.18 12.72 -4.28
N VAL A 369 -24.85 12.94 -3.16
CA VAL A 369 -25.03 11.88 -2.17
C VAL A 369 -26.18 11.05 -2.69
N ASN A 370 -25.87 10.19 -3.65
CA ASN A 370 -26.82 9.20 -4.11
C ASN A 370 -26.88 8.14 -3.02
N TYR A 371 -27.72 8.39 -2.01
CA TYR A 371 -27.88 7.53 -0.84
C TYR A 371 -28.58 6.19 -1.16
N GLY A 372 -28.77 5.85 -2.44
CA GLY A 372 -29.20 4.51 -2.86
C GLY A 372 -30.49 4.04 -2.19
N PHE A 373 -31.44 4.94 -1.96
CA PHE A 373 -32.77 4.59 -1.53
C PHE A 373 -33.68 4.54 -2.75
N GLU A 374 -33.93 3.32 -3.24
CA GLU A 374 -35.28 2.93 -3.68
C GLU A 374 -35.99 2.26 -2.50
#